data_AF-A0A382HQ44-F1
#
_entry.id   AF-A0A382HQ44-F1
#
_cell.length_a   1.000
_cell.length_b   1.000
_cell.length_c   1.000
_cell.angle_alpha   90.00
_cell.angle_beta   90.00
_cell.angle_gamma   90.00
#
_symmetry.space_group_name_H-M   'P 1'
#
loop_
_entity.id
_entity.type
_entity.pdbx_description
1 polymer ?
#
loop_
_entity_poly.entity_id
_entity_poly.type
_entity_poly.pdbx_seq_one_letter_code
_entity_poly.pdbx_strand_id
1 'polypeptide(L)'
;MSKNEPPFAFFDTLEKMANPFKKPVQLPVKTGDNLPSGFLQDYQEASEFIYSYRGSPDTFNTYRREVEHFLHWCFIIVNKTLNHIVREDIETYIEFTNQPPRSWIGKKNVSRFMDRQGERVPNPEWRPYVSTSGEYAASQSAIQSLFSVLSSFFNFLIQENYITANPIAQLRQKSKFLRKKQQSKGQIRRLSPLQWDYVMEAAETLARKEPLVHERTLFIMNALYAMYLRISELVETSRWQPQMGHFQSDQEANWWFVTVGKGNKEREISVSNAMLEALKRYRLSRDLSPLPGPGESTPLIHKTRGKGGITSTRQIRGIVQKCFDLATARIR
;
A
#
# COMPACT_ATOMS: atom_id res chain seq x y z
N MET A 1 -23.05 -7.38 18.73
CA MET A 1 -22.05 -8.41 18.38
C MET A 1 -21.43 -8.89 19.66
N SER A 2 -21.22 -10.21 19.80
CA SER A 2 -20.48 -10.74 20.95
C SER A 2 -18.99 -10.35 20.85
N LYS A 3 -18.31 -10.14 21.99
CA LYS A 3 -16.85 -9.88 22.03
C LYS A 3 -16.03 -11.00 21.38
N ASN A 4 -16.62 -12.20 21.27
CA ASN A 4 -15.99 -13.38 20.68
C ASN A 4 -16.36 -13.61 19.21
N GLU A 5 -17.27 -12.83 18.63
CA GLU A 5 -17.62 -12.93 17.21
C GLU A 5 -16.70 -12.06 16.35
N PRO A 6 -16.39 -12.47 15.11
CA PRO A 6 -15.64 -11.63 14.19
C PRO A 6 -16.46 -10.39 13.80
N PRO A 7 -15.83 -9.21 13.71
CA PRO A 7 -16.54 -8.01 13.30
C PRO A 7 -16.76 -8.02 11.78
N PHE A 8 -17.85 -7.39 11.32
CA PHE A 8 -18.01 -7.07 9.90
C PHE A 8 -17.11 -5.89 9.53
N ALA A 9 -16.65 -5.86 8.28
CA ALA A 9 -15.92 -4.72 7.75
C ALA A 9 -16.80 -3.46 7.75
N PHE A 10 -16.23 -2.31 8.10
CA PHE A 10 -16.91 -1.02 8.14
C PHE A 10 -16.68 -0.22 6.87
N PHE A 11 -15.49 -0.27 6.27
CA PHE A 11 -15.13 0.61 5.15
C PHE A 11 -14.80 -0.19 3.88
N ASP A 12 -15.53 0.08 2.80
CA ASP A 12 -15.26 -0.51 1.49
C ASP A 12 -13.98 0.07 0.84
N THR A 13 -13.69 -0.33 -0.39
CA THR A 13 -12.58 0.20 -1.17
C THR A 13 -12.84 1.65 -1.58
N LEU A 14 -11.78 2.37 -1.94
CA LEU A 14 -11.87 3.77 -2.34
C LEU A 14 -12.85 3.98 -3.50
N GLU A 15 -12.89 3.05 -4.45
CA GLU A 15 -13.75 3.13 -5.64
C GLU A 15 -15.23 2.98 -5.30
N LYS A 16 -15.55 2.34 -4.17
CA LYS A 16 -16.92 2.07 -3.71
C LYS A 16 -17.37 3.00 -2.56
N MET A 17 -16.44 3.73 -1.96
CA MET A 17 -16.74 4.67 -0.88
C MET A 17 -17.43 5.92 -1.43
N ALA A 18 -18.69 6.12 -1.04
CA ALA A 18 -19.39 7.38 -1.31
C ALA A 18 -18.69 8.55 -0.59
N ASN A 19 -18.77 9.76 -1.15
CA ASN A 19 -18.20 10.95 -0.51
C ASN A 19 -18.95 11.27 0.80
N PRO A 20 -18.33 11.05 1.97
CA PRO A 20 -19.01 11.20 3.26
C PRO A 20 -19.34 12.66 3.57
N PHE A 21 -18.58 13.62 3.02
CA PHE A 21 -18.89 15.05 3.14
C PHE A 21 -20.17 15.49 2.40
N LYS A 22 -20.68 14.65 1.49
CA LYS A 22 -21.88 14.96 0.67
C LYS A 22 -23.07 14.09 1.02
N LYS A 23 -22.83 12.92 1.61
CA LYS A 23 -23.86 11.93 1.91
C LYS A 23 -23.60 11.38 3.30
N PRO A 24 -24.58 11.46 4.22
CA PRO A 24 -24.46 10.83 5.53
C PRO A 24 -24.13 9.36 5.38
N VAL A 25 -23.18 8.89 6.19
CA VAL A 25 -22.77 7.50 6.18
C VAL A 25 -23.88 6.59 6.70
N GLN A 26 -23.93 5.38 6.18
CA GLN A 26 -24.77 4.31 6.68
C GLN A 26 -23.88 3.09 6.93
N LEU A 27 -24.10 2.38 8.03
CA LEU A 27 -23.34 1.16 8.25
C LEU A 27 -23.71 0.11 7.20
N PRO A 28 -22.72 -0.64 6.69
CA PRO A 28 -22.93 -1.63 5.65
C PRO A 28 -23.74 -2.85 6.13
N VAL A 29 -23.97 -3.00 7.43
CA VAL A 29 -24.73 -4.10 8.03
C VAL A 29 -25.52 -3.56 9.22
N LYS A 30 -26.67 -4.17 9.51
CA LYS A 30 -27.30 -4.08 10.84
C LYS A 30 -26.34 -4.69 11.87
N THR A 31 -25.39 -3.90 12.34
CA THR A 31 -24.65 -4.20 13.56
C THR A 31 -25.67 -4.33 14.67
N GLY A 32 -25.78 -5.51 15.29
CA GLY A 32 -26.81 -5.77 16.31
C GLY A 32 -26.83 -4.71 17.42
N ASP A 33 -27.93 -4.65 18.17
CA ASP A 33 -28.41 -3.52 19.00
C ASP A 33 -27.49 -3.00 20.14
N ASN A 34 -26.24 -3.45 20.22
CA ASN A 34 -25.30 -3.16 21.31
C ASN A 34 -24.16 -2.21 20.92
N LEU A 35 -24.35 -1.32 19.94
CA LEU A 35 -23.37 -0.26 19.66
C LEU A 35 -23.59 0.95 20.58
N PRO A 36 -22.53 1.71 20.95
CA PRO A 36 -22.69 2.85 21.83
C PRO A 36 -23.50 3.97 21.15
N SER A 37 -24.28 4.71 21.95
CA SER A 37 -24.98 5.90 21.44
C SER A 37 -23.95 6.90 20.91
N GLY A 38 -24.12 7.34 19.65
CA GLY A 38 -23.16 8.20 18.96
C GLY A 38 -22.18 7.50 18.02
N PHE A 39 -22.21 6.15 17.93
CA PHE A 39 -21.32 5.40 17.01
C PHE A 39 -21.41 5.88 15.55
N LEU A 40 -22.60 6.33 15.11
CA LEU A 40 -22.81 6.75 13.72
C LEU A 40 -22.07 8.04 13.40
N GLN A 41 -21.97 8.95 14.38
CA GLN A 41 -21.17 10.16 14.25
C GLN A 41 -19.69 9.81 14.21
N ASP A 42 -19.20 8.95 15.11
CA ASP A 42 -17.81 8.47 15.05
C ASP A 42 -17.46 7.82 13.69
N TYR A 43 -18.40 7.06 13.13
CA TYR A 43 -18.25 6.44 11.81
C TYR A 43 -18.26 7.47 10.68
N GLN A 44 -19.03 8.56 10.79
CA GLN A 44 -19.01 9.69 9.86
C GLN A 44 -17.63 10.36 9.87
N GLU A 45 -17.14 10.75 11.04
CA GLU A 45 -15.82 11.40 11.22
C GLU A 45 -14.68 10.54 10.68
N ALA A 46 -14.69 9.24 10.99
CA ALA A 46 -13.71 8.30 10.46
C ALA A 46 -13.79 8.16 8.94
N SER A 47 -14.99 8.15 8.37
CA SER A 47 -15.19 8.10 6.93
C SER A 47 -14.62 9.34 6.24
N GLU A 48 -14.88 10.53 6.78
CA GLU A 48 -14.38 11.81 6.28
C GLU A 48 -12.85 11.90 6.34
N PHE A 49 -12.27 11.48 7.46
CA PHE A 49 -10.84 11.36 7.61
C PHE A 49 -10.22 10.47 6.54
N ILE A 50 -10.73 9.24 6.39
CA ILE A 50 -10.22 8.27 5.41
C ILE A 50 -10.37 8.82 3.98
N TYR A 51 -11.53 9.40 3.66
CA TYR A 51 -11.84 9.95 2.32
C TYR A 51 -11.00 11.18 1.95
N SER A 52 -10.51 11.94 2.94
CA SER A 52 -9.58 13.04 2.72
C SER A 52 -8.28 12.58 2.03
N TYR A 53 -7.91 11.30 2.18
CA TYR A 53 -6.73 10.70 1.54
C TYR A 53 -7.02 9.94 0.25
N ARG A 54 -8.20 10.11 -0.37
CA ARG A 54 -8.59 9.50 -1.66
C ARG A 54 -7.58 9.68 -2.79
N GLY A 55 -6.79 10.75 -2.76
CA GLY A 55 -5.76 10.97 -3.77
C GLY A 55 -4.53 10.08 -3.61
N SER A 56 -4.34 9.42 -2.47
CA SER A 56 -3.21 8.52 -2.20
C SER A 56 -3.73 7.13 -1.82
N PRO A 57 -3.91 6.21 -2.78
CA PRO A 57 -4.52 4.89 -2.52
C PRO A 57 -3.82 4.07 -1.43
N ASP A 58 -2.49 4.15 -1.35
CA ASP A 58 -1.72 3.45 -0.31
C ASP A 58 -1.96 4.04 1.09
N THR A 59 -2.02 5.37 1.18
CA THR A 59 -2.35 6.08 2.43
C THR A 59 -3.78 5.79 2.84
N PHE A 60 -4.73 5.89 1.91
CA PHE A 60 -6.14 5.53 2.13
C PHE A 60 -6.26 4.11 2.69
N ASN A 61 -5.62 3.12 2.07
CA ASN A 61 -5.70 1.73 2.52
C ASN A 61 -5.09 1.51 3.91
N THR A 62 -3.98 2.19 4.20
CA THR A 62 -3.34 2.12 5.53
C THR A 62 -4.23 2.77 6.58
N TYR A 63 -4.76 3.95 6.30
CA TYR A 63 -5.60 4.72 7.23
C TYR A 63 -6.91 3.99 7.49
N ARG A 64 -7.55 3.52 6.42
CA ARG A 64 -8.74 2.68 6.50
C ARG A 64 -8.53 1.47 7.40
N ARG A 65 -7.44 0.72 7.22
CA ARG A 65 -7.15 -0.46 8.05
C ARG A 65 -7.02 -0.11 9.54
N GLU A 66 -6.14 0.83 9.87
CA GLU A 66 -5.85 1.13 11.28
C GLU A 66 -7.03 1.81 11.99
N VAL A 67 -7.74 2.72 11.31
CA VAL A 67 -8.94 3.37 11.86
C VAL A 67 -10.07 2.37 12.04
N GLU A 68 -10.29 1.46 11.07
CA GLU A 68 -11.30 0.41 11.19
C GLU A 68 -11.03 -0.52 12.38
N HIS A 69 -9.78 -0.98 12.55
CA HIS A 69 -9.41 -1.83 13.68
C HIS A 69 -9.66 -1.12 15.02
N PHE A 70 -9.36 0.18 15.07
CA PHE A 70 -9.59 0.98 16.26
C PHE A 70 -11.08 1.16 16.56
N LEU A 71 -11.90 1.48 15.55
CA LEU A 71 -13.37 1.57 15.73
C LEU A 71 -13.99 0.23 16.15
N HIS A 72 -13.52 -0.88 15.58
CA HIS A 72 -13.96 -2.21 16.03
C HIS A 72 -13.68 -2.43 17.52
N TRP A 73 -12.49 -2.06 17.97
CA TRP A 73 -12.15 -2.15 19.38
C TRP A 73 -13.01 -1.21 20.25
N CYS A 74 -13.15 0.07 19.85
CA CYS A 74 -13.98 1.06 20.53
C CYS A 74 -15.42 0.56 20.71
N PHE A 75 -16.06 0.13 19.63
CA PHE A 75 -17.50 -0.17 19.66
C PHE A 75 -17.81 -1.56 20.20
N ILE A 76 -16.98 -2.57 19.90
CA ILE A 76 -17.31 -3.97 20.19
C ILE A 76 -16.67 -4.45 21.50
N ILE A 77 -15.47 -3.95 21.82
CA ILE A 77 -14.71 -4.45 22.97
C ILE A 77 -14.95 -3.59 24.22
N VAL A 78 -14.77 -2.28 24.09
CA VAL A 78 -14.91 -1.34 25.23
C VAL A 78 -16.23 -0.57 25.26
N ASN A 79 -17.03 -0.66 24.19
CA ASN A 79 -18.32 0.03 24.06
C ASN A 79 -18.24 1.54 24.35
N LYS A 80 -17.25 2.22 23.77
CA LYS A 80 -17.02 3.66 23.89
C LYS A 80 -17.05 4.35 22.53
N THR A 81 -17.52 5.59 22.51
CA THR A 81 -17.36 6.50 21.39
C THR A 81 -16.02 7.24 21.45
N LEU A 82 -15.57 7.80 20.33
CA LEU A 82 -14.25 8.43 20.17
C LEU A 82 -14.02 9.60 21.14
N ASN A 83 -15.05 10.37 21.45
CA ASN A 83 -14.99 11.48 22.40
C ASN A 83 -14.79 11.06 23.87
N HIS A 84 -14.96 9.77 24.19
CA HIS A 84 -14.71 9.20 25.52
C HIS A 84 -13.38 8.45 25.62
N ILE A 85 -12.60 8.41 24.55
CA ILE A 85 -11.30 7.72 24.54
C ILE A 85 -10.26 8.56 25.28
N VAL A 86 -9.69 7.97 26.31
CA VAL A 86 -8.57 8.55 27.06
C VAL A 86 -7.25 7.84 26.76
N ARG A 87 -6.17 8.30 27.38
CA ARG A 87 -4.83 7.73 27.15
C ARG A 87 -4.76 6.25 27.55
N GLU A 88 -5.34 5.90 28.68
CA GLU A 88 -5.33 4.56 29.26
C GLU A 88 -6.03 3.56 28.31
N ASP A 89 -7.09 4.01 27.64
CA ASP A 89 -7.79 3.24 26.61
C ASP A 89 -6.84 2.87 25.46
N ILE A 90 -5.98 3.79 25.00
CA ILE A 90 -5.01 3.51 23.94
C ILE A 90 -4.01 2.43 24.36
N GLU A 91 -3.57 2.41 25.62
CA GLU A 91 -2.66 1.37 26.12
C GLU A 91 -3.33 -0.01 26.04
N THR A 92 -4.59 -0.10 26.46
CA THR A 92 -5.38 -1.35 26.35
C THR A 92 -5.70 -1.75 24.90
N TYR A 93 -5.85 -0.79 23.98
CA TYR A 93 -6.00 -1.08 22.55
C TYR A 93 -4.72 -1.67 21.93
N ILE A 94 -3.55 -1.20 22.34
CA ILE A 94 -2.26 -1.74 21.88
C ILE A 94 -2.09 -3.18 22.39
N GLU A 95 -2.47 -3.45 23.63
CA GLU A 95 -2.47 -4.80 24.20
C GLU A 95 -3.42 -5.72 23.42
N PHE A 96 -4.65 -5.27 23.16
CA PHE A 96 -5.61 -5.98 22.31
C PHE A 96 -5.05 -6.25 20.92
N THR A 97 -4.40 -5.27 20.29
CA THR A 97 -3.81 -5.44 18.96
C THR A 97 -2.68 -6.47 18.97
N ASN A 98 -1.96 -6.65 20.08
CA ASN A 98 -0.95 -7.71 20.19
C ASN A 98 -1.56 -9.10 20.37
N GLN A 99 -2.73 -9.20 20.99
CA GLN A 99 -3.40 -10.46 21.31
C GLN A 99 -4.92 -10.37 21.03
N PRO A 100 -5.34 -10.23 19.77
CA PRO A 100 -6.75 -10.17 19.44
C PRO A 100 -7.41 -11.55 19.62
N PRO A 101 -8.73 -11.63 19.81
CA PRO A 101 -9.45 -12.89 19.88
C PRO A 101 -9.18 -13.76 18.66
N ARG A 102 -9.07 -15.09 18.84
CA ARG A 102 -8.83 -16.04 17.74
C ARG A 102 -9.84 -15.90 16.60
N SER A 103 -11.09 -15.58 16.93
CA SER A 103 -12.15 -15.36 15.95
C SER A 103 -11.89 -14.15 15.05
N TRP A 104 -11.08 -13.17 15.47
CA TRP A 104 -10.70 -11.98 14.70
C TRP A 104 -9.44 -12.20 13.85
N ILE A 105 -8.86 -13.41 13.88
CA ILE A 105 -7.66 -13.78 13.13
C ILE A 105 -8.05 -14.68 11.95
N GLY A 106 -7.80 -14.20 10.73
CA GLY A 106 -7.96 -14.96 9.49
C GLY A 106 -6.67 -15.69 9.09
N LYS A 107 -6.79 -16.77 8.33
CA LYS A 107 -5.65 -17.52 7.79
C LYS A 107 -5.03 -16.88 6.53
N LYS A 108 -5.80 -16.03 5.84
CA LYS A 108 -5.44 -15.41 4.56
C LYS A 108 -6.04 -14.01 4.48
N ASN A 109 -5.40 -13.15 3.70
CA ASN A 109 -5.97 -11.87 3.34
C ASN A 109 -7.05 -12.07 2.27
N VAL A 110 -8.28 -11.62 2.55
CA VAL A 110 -9.39 -11.58 1.60
C VAL A 110 -9.94 -10.17 1.48
N SER A 111 -10.74 -9.90 0.45
CA SER A 111 -11.45 -8.63 0.34
C SER A 111 -12.44 -8.46 1.49
N ARG A 112 -12.64 -7.22 1.95
CA ARG A 112 -13.62 -6.87 2.99
C ARG A 112 -15.06 -7.06 2.53
N PHE A 113 -15.30 -6.79 1.25
CA PHE A 113 -16.59 -6.87 0.60
C PHE A 113 -16.47 -7.73 -0.66
N MET A 114 -17.58 -8.32 -1.08
CA MET A 114 -17.70 -9.10 -2.29
C MET A 114 -19.02 -8.76 -2.99
N ASP A 115 -19.05 -8.89 -4.31
CA ASP A 115 -20.27 -8.73 -5.09
C ASP A 115 -20.99 -10.09 -5.13
N ARG A 116 -22.22 -10.14 -4.61
CA ARG A 116 -23.06 -11.35 -4.56
C ARG A 116 -24.46 -10.98 -5.08
N GLN A 117 -24.91 -11.66 -6.13
CA GLN A 117 -26.22 -11.39 -6.77
C GLN A 117 -26.41 -9.92 -7.19
N GLY A 118 -25.33 -9.23 -7.58
CA GLY A 118 -25.38 -7.81 -7.97
C GLY A 118 -25.33 -6.83 -6.79
N GLU A 119 -25.37 -7.31 -5.54
CA GLU A 119 -25.25 -6.49 -4.34
C GLU A 119 -23.85 -6.59 -3.72
N ARG A 120 -23.38 -5.47 -3.18
CA ARG A 120 -22.12 -5.38 -2.47
C ARG A 120 -22.33 -5.77 -1.01
N VAL A 121 -21.81 -6.92 -0.60
CA VAL A 121 -22.02 -7.46 0.75
C VAL A 121 -20.69 -7.66 1.49
N PRO A 122 -20.65 -7.56 2.83
CA PRO A 122 -19.46 -7.90 3.60
C PRO A 122 -19.04 -9.35 3.37
N ASN A 123 -17.74 -9.56 3.28
CA ASN A 123 -17.18 -10.90 3.10
C ASN A 123 -17.12 -11.63 4.46
N PRO A 124 -17.84 -12.75 4.64
CA PRO A 124 -17.87 -13.48 5.91
C PRO A 124 -16.53 -14.15 6.26
N GLU A 125 -15.62 -14.33 5.29
CA GLU A 125 -14.26 -14.82 5.53
C GLU A 125 -13.30 -13.72 5.99
N TRP A 126 -13.68 -12.44 5.87
CA TRP A 126 -12.79 -11.34 6.22
C TRP A 126 -12.56 -11.25 7.72
N ARG A 127 -11.33 -10.97 8.11
CA ARG A 127 -10.89 -10.76 9.49
C ARG A 127 -9.93 -9.57 9.57
N PRO A 128 -9.97 -8.75 10.63
CA PRO A 128 -9.07 -7.62 10.81
C PRO A 128 -7.59 -8.03 10.87
N TYR A 129 -7.30 -9.13 11.58
CA TYR A 129 -5.95 -9.64 11.76
C TYR A 129 -5.73 -10.90 10.92
N VAL A 130 -4.51 -11.12 10.45
CA VAL A 130 -4.17 -12.28 9.62
C VAL A 130 -2.89 -12.93 10.13
N SER A 131 -2.96 -14.24 10.38
CA SER A 131 -1.80 -15.07 10.70
C SER A 131 -1.98 -16.47 10.12
N THR A 132 -0.93 -17.00 9.50
CA THR A 132 -0.93 -18.36 8.93
C THR A 132 -0.75 -19.43 10.00
N SER A 133 -0.12 -19.11 11.14
CA SER A 133 0.06 -20.04 12.27
C SER A 133 -1.12 -20.07 13.23
N GLY A 134 -2.07 -19.14 13.10
CA GLY A 134 -3.19 -18.95 14.04
C GLY A 134 -2.84 -18.14 15.29
N GLU A 135 -1.55 -17.94 15.57
CA GLU A 135 -1.06 -17.01 16.59
C GLU A 135 -0.70 -15.68 15.93
N TYR A 136 -1.29 -14.59 16.41
CA TYR A 136 -0.99 -13.24 15.92
C TYR A 136 -0.18 -12.48 16.95
N ALA A 137 0.85 -11.78 16.49
CA ALA A 137 1.57 -10.78 17.27
C ALA A 137 1.86 -9.58 16.36
N ALA A 138 1.53 -8.38 16.82
CA ALA A 138 1.76 -7.19 16.02
C ALA A 138 3.27 -6.94 15.87
N SER A 139 3.72 -6.76 14.63
CA SER A 139 5.11 -6.37 14.38
C SER A 139 5.38 -4.95 14.88
N GLN A 140 6.64 -4.62 15.16
CA GLN A 140 7.01 -3.25 15.53
C GLN A 140 6.64 -2.23 14.44
N SER A 141 6.67 -2.60 13.15
CA SER A 141 6.22 -1.73 12.07
C SER A 141 4.72 -1.53 12.05
N ALA A 142 3.94 -2.56 12.41
CA ALA A 142 2.49 -2.44 12.58
C ALA A 142 2.15 -1.49 13.73
N ILE A 143 2.82 -1.64 14.88
CA ILE A 143 2.64 -0.74 16.04
C ILE A 143 3.01 0.71 15.68
N GLN A 144 4.11 0.93 14.96
CA GLN A 144 4.49 2.26 14.46
C GLN A 144 3.45 2.85 13.51
N SER A 145 2.91 2.03 12.60
CA SER A 145 1.84 2.44 11.67
C SER A 145 0.59 2.85 12.45
N LEU A 146 0.15 2.04 13.42
CA LEU A 146 -0.98 2.32 14.31
C LEU A 146 -0.81 3.67 15.00
N PHE A 147 0.33 3.91 15.66
CA PHE A 147 0.61 5.19 16.32
C PHE A 147 0.59 6.38 15.35
N SER A 148 1.18 6.21 14.16
CA SER A 148 1.22 7.27 13.14
C SER A 148 -0.18 7.60 12.63
N VAL A 149 -0.98 6.60 12.29
CA VAL A 149 -2.33 6.79 11.75
C VAL A 149 -3.24 7.37 12.80
N LEU A 150 -3.30 6.78 14.00
CA LEU A 150 -4.22 7.26 15.02
C LEU A 150 -3.83 8.66 15.52
N SER A 151 -2.54 9.01 15.57
CA SER A 151 -2.12 10.38 15.84
C SER A 151 -2.65 11.36 14.77
N SER A 152 -2.59 10.97 13.49
CA SER A 152 -3.15 11.76 12.38
C SER A 152 -4.67 11.86 12.47
N PHE A 153 -5.35 10.76 12.84
CA PHE A 153 -6.79 10.69 12.95
C PHE A 153 -7.31 11.57 14.10
N PHE A 154 -6.75 11.43 15.31
CA PHE A 154 -7.16 12.26 16.44
C PHE A 154 -6.83 13.75 16.24
N ASN A 155 -5.77 14.09 15.50
CA ASN A 155 -5.52 15.48 15.12
C ASN A 155 -6.56 16.02 14.14
N PHE A 156 -7.04 15.19 13.20
CA PHE A 156 -8.15 15.54 12.32
C PHE A 156 -9.44 15.77 13.14
N LEU A 157 -9.77 14.88 14.08
CA LEU A 157 -10.94 15.05 14.95
C LEU A 157 -10.89 16.34 15.78
N ILE A 158 -9.71 16.80 16.19
CA ILE A 158 -9.55 18.11 16.84
C ILE A 158 -9.82 19.25 15.86
N GLN A 159 -9.32 19.15 14.62
CA GLN A 159 -9.53 20.17 13.59
C GLN A 159 -11.01 20.31 13.22
N GLU A 160 -11.76 19.21 13.23
CA GLU A 160 -13.22 19.20 13.03
C GLU A 160 -14.00 19.57 14.31
N ASN A 161 -13.31 19.94 15.41
CA ASN A 161 -13.90 20.24 16.73
C ASN A 161 -14.73 19.09 17.34
N TYR A 162 -14.49 17.85 16.90
CA TYR A 162 -15.19 16.68 17.39
C TYR A 162 -14.69 16.22 18.76
N ILE A 163 -13.39 16.42 19.03
CA ILE A 163 -12.76 16.20 20.33
C ILE A 163 -11.82 17.35 20.67
N THR A 164 -11.44 17.47 21.94
CA THR A 164 -10.63 18.58 22.45
C THR A 164 -9.14 18.26 22.59
N ALA A 165 -8.77 16.98 22.65
CA ALA A 165 -7.39 16.56 22.90
C ALA A 165 -7.05 15.24 22.22
N ASN A 166 -5.77 15.05 21.87
CA ASN A 166 -5.27 13.85 21.23
C ASN A 166 -4.76 12.85 22.29
N PRO A 167 -5.43 11.71 22.51
CA PRO A 167 -5.05 10.75 23.56
C PRO A 167 -3.71 10.04 23.27
N ILE A 168 -3.15 10.17 22.05
CA ILE A 168 -1.93 9.49 21.61
C ILE A 168 -0.69 10.38 21.69
N ALA A 169 -0.85 11.70 21.78
CA ALA A 169 0.25 12.66 21.66
C ALA A 169 1.41 12.37 22.64
N GLN A 170 1.09 12.02 23.88
CA GLN A 170 2.08 11.74 24.93
C GLN A 170 2.65 10.30 24.88
N LEU A 171 1.86 9.34 24.38
CA LEU A 171 2.31 7.95 24.26
C LEU A 171 3.43 7.80 23.25
N ARG A 172 3.40 8.53 22.13
CA ARG A 172 4.46 8.44 21.11
C ARG A 172 5.86 8.77 21.65
N GLN A 173 5.95 9.63 22.65
CA GLN A 173 7.23 10.10 23.20
C GLN A 173 7.81 9.16 24.26
N LYS A 174 6.95 8.51 25.06
CA LYS A 174 7.32 7.70 26.24
C LYS A 174 6.90 6.22 26.15
N SER A 175 6.42 5.77 24.99
CA SER A 175 5.85 4.43 24.84
C SER A 175 6.86 3.32 25.10
N LYS A 176 6.57 2.48 26.10
CA LYS A 176 7.22 1.18 26.34
C LYS A 176 7.06 0.19 25.16
N PHE A 177 6.07 0.43 24.29
CA PHE A 177 5.73 -0.45 23.17
C PHE A 177 6.57 -0.17 21.91
N LEU A 178 7.11 1.04 21.78
CA LEU A 178 8.00 1.44 20.69
C LEU A 178 9.44 1.28 21.14
N ARG A 179 10.09 0.18 20.75
CA ARG A 179 11.53 0.04 20.97
C ARG A 179 12.26 1.06 20.10
N LYS A 180 12.85 2.09 20.71
CA LYS A 180 13.87 2.91 20.06
C LYS A 180 15.05 2.00 19.77
N LYS A 181 15.16 1.52 18.52
CA LYS A 181 16.42 0.93 18.08
C LYS A 181 17.47 2.04 18.20
N GLN A 182 18.44 1.88 19.09
CA GLN A 182 19.77 2.42 18.81
C GLN A 182 20.11 1.98 17.38
N GLN A 183 20.81 2.82 16.61
CA GLN A 183 21.31 2.49 15.29
C GLN A 183 22.32 1.33 15.38
N SER A 184 21.88 0.13 15.80
CA SER A 184 22.62 -1.10 15.65
C SER A 184 22.80 -1.25 14.15
N LYS A 185 24.05 -1.42 13.70
CA LYS A 185 24.44 -1.69 12.31
C LYS A 185 23.37 -2.57 11.66
N GLY A 186 22.42 -1.94 10.95
CA GLY A 186 21.22 -2.63 10.50
C GLY A 186 21.66 -3.78 9.60
N GLN A 187 20.90 -4.87 9.57
CA GLN A 187 21.07 -5.88 8.54
C GLN A 187 21.18 -5.14 7.20
N ILE A 188 22.31 -5.28 6.52
CA ILE A 188 22.56 -4.55 5.28
C ILE A 188 21.57 -5.08 4.25
N ARG A 189 20.54 -4.29 3.94
CA ARG A 189 19.51 -4.62 2.94
C ARG A 189 19.88 -4.04 1.58
N ARG A 190 21.06 -4.40 1.08
CA ARG A 190 21.54 -4.06 -0.26
C ARG A 190 22.22 -5.28 -0.88
N LEU A 191 22.11 -5.42 -2.19
CA LEU A 191 22.81 -6.45 -2.92
C LEU A 191 24.27 -6.02 -3.12
N SER A 192 25.20 -6.96 -3.02
CA SER A 192 26.56 -6.77 -3.55
C SER A 192 26.53 -6.74 -5.08
N PRO A 193 27.58 -6.23 -5.74
CA PRO A 193 27.68 -6.28 -7.20
C PRO A 193 27.47 -7.71 -7.76
N LEU A 194 28.16 -8.70 -7.18
CA LEU A 194 28.00 -10.10 -7.59
C LEU A 194 26.55 -10.63 -7.41
N GLN A 195 25.90 -10.28 -6.29
CA GLN A 195 24.50 -10.67 -6.09
C GLN A 195 23.58 -10.02 -7.13
N TRP A 196 23.89 -8.78 -7.53
CA TRP A 196 23.16 -8.09 -8.58
C TRP A 196 23.38 -8.74 -9.95
N ASP A 197 24.60 -9.17 -10.26
CA ASP A 197 24.89 -9.89 -11.51
C ASP A 197 24.04 -11.16 -11.64
N TYR A 198 23.93 -11.97 -10.58
CA TYR A 198 23.04 -13.14 -10.57
C TYR A 198 21.56 -12.79 -10.79
N VAL A 199 21.10 -11.67 -10.23
CA VAL A 199 19.71 -11.19 -10.42
C VAL A 199 19.47 -10.77 -11.87
N MET A 200 20.42 -10.05 -12.48
CA MET A 200 20.33 -9.65 -13.88
C MET A 200 20.41 -10.85 -14.81
N GLU A 201 21.32 -11.79 -14.57
CA GLU A 201 21.46 -13.01 -15.36
C GLU A 201 20.19 -13.88 -15.28
N ALA A 202 19.53 -13.92 -14.12
CA ALA A 202 18.23 -14.57 -13.96
C ALA A 202 17.15 -13.90 -14.84
N ALA A 203 17.07 -12.58 -14.84
CA ALA A 203 16.13 -11.83 -15.67
C ALA A 203 16.41 -12.04 -17.17
N GLU A 204 17.68 -12.04 -17.59
CA GLU A 204 18.09 -12.32 -18.97
C GLU A 204 17.79 -13.76 -19.39
N THR A 205 18.02 -14.73 -18.50
CA THR A 205 17.67 -16.13 -18.75
C THR A 205 16.16 -16.29 -18.95
N LEU A 206 15.36 -15.62 -18.12
CA LEU A 206 13.91 -15.60 -18.27
C LEU A 206 13.49 -14.99 -19.62
N ALA A 207 14.07 -13.84 -19.99
CA ALA A 207 13.79 -13.18 -21.27
C ALA A 207 14.17 -14.05 -22.48
N ARG A 208 15.28 -14.80 -22.41
CA ARG A 208 15.67 -15.75 -23.47
C ARG A 208 14.72 -16.94 -23.58
N LYS A 209 14.22 -17.46 -22.46
CA LYS A 209 13.34 -18.65 -22.44
C LYS A 209 11.91 -18.34 -22.86
N GLU A 210 11.37 -17.20 -22.42
CA GLU A 210 9.99 -16.80 -22.69
C GLU A 210 9.91 -15.28 -22.94
N PRO A 211 10.38 -14.82 -24.12
CA PRO A 211 10.57 -13.39 -24.41
C PRO A 211 9.27 -12.58 -24.34
N LEU A 212 8.15 -13.16 -24.80
CA LEU A 212 6.83 -12.52 -24.79
C LEU A 212 6.40 -12.02 -23.39
N VAL A 213 6.86 -12.70 -22.33
CA VAL A 213 6.53 -12.34 -20.94
C VAL A 213 7.69 -11.60 -20.27
N HIS A 214 8.91 -12.02 -20.55
CA HIS A 214 10.07 -11.70 -19.71
C HIS A 214 11.02 -10.65 -20.28
N GLU A 215 10.85 -10.18 -21.53
CA GLU A 215 11.49 -8.93 -21.97
C GLU A 215 11.06 -7.74 -21.11
N ARG A 216 9.79 -7.73 -20.68
CA ARG A 216 9.30 -6.78 -19.67
C ARG A 216 9.98 -6.97 -18.31
N THR A 217 10.22 -8.21 -17.88
CA THR A 217 10.91 -8.49 -16.62
C THR A 217 12.31 -7.89 -16.64
N LEU A 218 13.06 -8.14 -17.72
CA LEU A 218 14.39 -7.60 -17.89
C LEU A 218 14.40 -6.07 -17.95
N PHE A 219 13.46 -5.46 -18.67
CA PHE A 219 13.32 -4.00 -18.71
C PHE A 219 13.03 -3.40 -17.34
N ILE A 220 12.12 -4.01 -16.55
CA ILE A 220 11.83 -3.57 -15.18
C ILE A 220 13.09 -3.61 -14.31
N MET A 221 13.89 -4.69 -14.38
CA MET A 221 15.10 -4.81 -13.57
C MET A 221 16.14 -3.74 -13.96
N ASN A 222 16.34 -3.50 -15.26
CA ASN A 222 17.21 -2.43 -15.76
C ASN A 222 16.72 -1.05 -15.30
N ALA A 223 15.43 -0.76 -15.46
CA ALA A 223 14.85 0.54 -15.09
C ALA A 223 14.98 0.83 -13.58
N LEU A 224 14.69 -0.15 -12.72
CA LEU A 224 14.81 0.01 -11.27
C LEU A 224 16.27 0.26 -10.83
N TYR A 225 17.22 -0.37 -11.50
CA TYR A 225 18.63 -0.27 -11.15
C TYR A 225 19.31 0.96 -11.74
N ALA A 226 19.24 1.13 -13.06
CA ALA A 226 19.95 2.18 -13.78
C ALA A 226 19.37 3.58 -13.55
N MET A 227 18.05 3.67 -13.34
CA MET A 227 17.37 4.96 -13.13
C MET A 227 16.97 5.20 -11.66
N TYR A 228 17.29 4.27 -10.75
CA TYR A 228 16.94 4.37 -9.33
C TYR A 228 15.44 4.66 -9.07
N LEU A 229 14.58 4.15 -9.95
CA LEU A 229 13.14 4.36 -9.85
C LEU A 229 12.56 3.56 -8.68
N ARG A 230 11.56 4.14 -8.03
CA ARG A 230 10.69 3.42 -7.10
C ARG A 230 9.71 2.59 -7.90
N ILE A 231 9.30 1.44 -7.37
CA ILE A 231 8.26 0.61 -7.99
C ILE A 231 6.97 1.41 -8.27
N SER A 232 6.62 2.36 -7.39
CA SER A 232 5.44 3.22 -7.59
C SER A 232 5.57 4.19 -8.77
N GLU A 233 6.79 4.48 -9.22
CA GLU A 233 7.06 5.38 -10.35
C GLU A 233 6.94 4.64 -11.70
N LEU A 234 6.89 3.29 -11.67
CA LEU A 234 6.72 2.43 -12.85
C LEU A 234 5.26 2.05 -13.13
N VAL A 235 4.32 2.37 -12.23
CA VAL A 235 2.91 1.98 -12.37
C VAL A 235 2.02 3.17 -12.73
N GLU A 236 0.97 2.88 -13.49
CA GLU A 236 -0.09 3.84 -13.79
C GLU A 236 -0.98 4.07 -12.56
N THR A 237 -1.20 5.34 -12.25
CA THR A 237 -2.10 5.83 -11.21
C THR A 237 -2.90 7.02 -11.76
N SER A 238 -3.90 7.49 -11.00
CA SER A 238 -4.62 8.72 -11.35
C SER A 238 -3.76 9.98 -11.33
N ARG A 239 -2.61 9.95 -10.64
CA ARG A 239 -1.70 11.09 -10.50
C ARG A 239 -0.51 11.05 -11.45
N TRP A 240 -0.14 9.86 -11.91
CA TRP A 240 1.05 9.63 -12.71
C TRP A 240 0.84 8.45 -13.63
N GLN A 241 1.08 8.65 -14.92
CA GLN A 241 1.02 7.62 -15.95
C GLN A 241 2.38 7.58 -16.64
N PRO A 242 3.29 6.68 -16.25
CA PRO A 242 4.61 6.63 -16.86
C PRO A 242 4.50 6.18 -18.32
N GLN A 243 5.00 6.99 -19.23
CA GLN A 243 4.93 6.81 -20.68
C GLN A 243 6.31 6.79 -21.32
N MET A 244 6.40 6.25 -22.53
CA MET A 244 7.61 6.20 -23.32
C MET A 244 8.10 7.60 -23.70
N GLY A 245 7.19 8.55 -23.95
CA GLY A 245 7.52 9.95 -24.24
C GLY A 245 8.12 10.73 -23.05
N HIS A 246 8.22 10.11 -21.86
CA HIS A 246 8.98 10.67 -20.75
C HIS A 246 10.50 10.43 -20.89
N PHE A 247 10.93 9.58 -21.83
CA PHE A 247 12.30 9.59 -22.31
C PHE A 247 12.46 10.71 -23.34
N GLN A 248 13.37 11.63 -23.07
CA GLN A 248 13.58 12.83 -23.88
C GLN A 248 15.07 12.98 -24.17
N SER A 249 15.41 13.25 -25.43
CA SER A 249 16.75 13.63 -25.82
C SER A 249 16.91 15.15 -25.78
N ASP A 250 18.02 15.65 -25.27
CA ASP A 250 18.40 17.05 -25.44
C ASP A 250 19.06 17.30 -26.82
N GLN A 251 19.50 18.54 -27.04
CA GLN A 251 20.14 18.96 -28.30
C GLN A 251 21.51 18.31 -28.53
N GLU A 252 22.15 17.81 -27.47
CA GLU A 252 23.44 17.12 -27.50
C GLU A 252 23.28 15.59 -27.58
N ALA A 253 22.05 15.11 -27.79
CA ALA A 253 21.67 13.69 -27.82
C ALA A 253 21.90 12.93 -26.49
N ASN A 254 22.01 13.64 -25.36
CA ASN A 254 21.90 12.99 -24.06
C ASN A 254 20.43 12.72 -23.74
N TRP A 255 20.17 11.63 -23.04
CA TRP A 255 18.82 11.19 -22.73
C TRP A 255 18.47 11.38 -21.26
N TRP A 256 17.24 11.82 -21.04
CA TRP A 256 16.66 12.11 -19.73
C TRP A 256 15.34 11.34 -19.60
N PHE A 257 15.04 10.89 -18.39
CA PHE A 257 13.75 10.30 -18.05
C PHE A 257 13.04 11.14 -17.00
N VAL A 258 11.86 11.66 -17.34
CA VAL A 258 11.01 12.45 -16.45
C VAL A 258 10.16 11.51 -15.60
N THR A 259 10.15 11.71 -14.28
CA THR A 259 9.28 10.97 -13.36
C THR A 259 8.67 11.84 -12.29
N VAL A 260 7.44 11.51 -11.87
CA VAL A 260 6.78 12.14 -10.72
C VAL A 260 6.78 11.19 -9.53
N GLY A 261 7.46 11.60 -8.45
CA GLY A 261 7.65 10.80 -7.24
C GLY A 261 6.78 11.23 -6.05
N LYS A 262 7.21 10.83 -4.85
CA LYS A 262 6.54 11.17 -3.58
C LYS A 262 6.32 12.69 -3.44
N GLY A 263 5.10 13.07 -3.06
CA GLY A 263 4.72 14.47 -2.90
C GLY A 263 4.31 15.15 -4.20
N ASN A 264 4.06 14.38 -5.27
CA ASN A 264 3.72 14.90 -6.60
C ASN A 264 4.83 15.81 -7.15
N LYS A 265 6.09 15.42 -6.90
CA LYS A 265 7.27 16.17 -7.32
C LYS A 265 7.88 15.53 -8.56
N GLU A 266 7.96 16.30 -9.62
CA GLU A 266 8.66 15.93 -10.85
C GLU A 266 10.19 16.00 -10.65
N ARG A 267 10.90 15.09 -11.31
CA ARG A 267 12.36 15.12 -11.43
C ARG A 267 12.80 14.47 -12.74
N GLU A 268 13.97 14.86 -13.19
CA GLU A 268 14.66 14.25 -14.33
C GLU A 268 15.76 13.30 -13.85
N ILE A 269 15.97 12.24 -14.60
CA ILE A 269 16.99 11.22 -14.35
C ILE A 269 17.81 11.07 -15.62
N SER A 270 19.14 11.19 -15.53
CA SER A 270 20.02 10.93 -16.66
C SER A 270 19.96 9.45 -17.05
N VAL A 271 19.83 9.18 -18.34
CA VAL A 271 19.69 7.83 -18.90
C VAL A 271 21.02 7.43 -19.52
N SER A 272 21.66 6.42 -18.94
CA SER A 272 22.92 5.89 -19.46
C SER A 272 22.73 5.14 -20.78
N ASN A 273 23.81 5.00 -21.56
CA ASN A 273 23.82 4.22 -22.79
C ASN A 273 23.33 2.78 -22.57
N ALA A 274 23.73 2.14 -21.46
CA ALA A 274 23.26 0.80 -21.11
C ALA A 274 21.73 0.75 -20.90
N MET A 275 21.15 1.78 -20.27
CA MET A 275 19.71 1.88 -20.10
C MET A 275 19.00 2.17 -21.43
N LEU A 276 19.59 2.97 -22.33
CA LEU A 276 19.06 3.16 -23.68
C LEU A 276 19.04 1.88 -24.50
N GLU A 277 20.07 1.03 -24.41
CA GLU A 277 20.06 -0.28 -25.07
C GLU A 277 18.98 -1.20 -24.48
N ALA A 278 18.78 -1.18 -23.16
CA ALA A 278 17.68 -1.90 -22.52
C ALA A 278 16.30 -1.38 -22.98
N LEU A 279 16.16 -0.06 -23.17
CA LEU A 279 14.94 0.57 -23.70
C LEU A 279 14.68 0.13 -25.14
N LYS A 280 15.68 0.22 -26.03
CA LYS A 280 15.57 -0.22 -27.42
C LYS A 280 15.16 -1.68 -27.52
N ARG A 281 15.84 -2.55 -26.77
CA ARG A 281 15.52 -3.99 -26.71
C ARG A 281 14.07 -4.21 -26.29
N TYR A 282 13.62 -3.55 -25.22
CA TYR A 282 12.26 -3.70 -24.75
C TYR A 282 11.25 -3.19 -25.77
N ARG A 283 11.46 -2.02 -26.38
CA ARG A 283 10.57 -1.45 -27.39
C ARG A 283 10.45 -2.34 -28.61
N LEU A 284 11.57 -2.89 -29.11
CA LEU A 284 11.57 -3.85 -30.21
C LEU A 284 10.79 -5.13 -29.88
N SER A 285 10.87 -5.63 -28.64
CA SER A 285 10.06 -6.78 -28.20
C SER A 285 8.54 -6.51 -28.17
N ARG A 286 8.14 -5.24 -28.34
CA ARG A 286 6.76 -4.75 -28.36
C ARG A 286 6.34 -4.23 -29.73
N ASP A 287 7.14 -4.51 -30.77
CA ASP A 287 6.91 -4.02 -32.14
C ASP A 287 6.84 -2.49 -32.23
N LEU A 288 7.63 -1.80 -31.40
CA LEU A 288 7.76 -0.33 -31.39
C LEU A 288 9.09 0.10 -32.01
N SER A 289 9.19 1.38 -32.40
CA SER A 289 10.47 1.98 -32.82
C SER A 289 11.53 1.86 -31.70
N PRO A 290 12.83 1.71 -32.00
CA PRO A 290 13.86 1.54 -30.98
C PRO A 290 13.93 2.70 -29.97
N LEU A 291 13.72 3.93 -30.44
CA LEU A 291 13.69 5.12 -29.59
C LEU A 291 12.27 5.72 -29.59
N PRO A 292 11.83 6.28 -28.47
CA PRO A 292 10.52 6.89 -28.36
C PRO A 292 10.43 8.22 -29.10
N GLY A 293 9.25 8.52 -29.62
CA GLY A 293 8.94 9.84 -30.14
C GLY A 293 8.65 10.85 -29.02
N PRO A 294 8.88 12.16 -29.25
CA PRO A 294 8.47 13.20 -28.30
C PRO A 294 6.96 13.11 -28.02
N GLY A 295 6.57 13.07 -26.73
CA GLY A 295 5.17 12.99 -26.33
C GLY A 295 4.47 11.66 -26.63
N GLU A 296 5.21 10.60 -26.95
CA GLU A 296 4.64 9.26 -27.17
C GLU A 296 3.87 8.77 -25.94
N SER A 297 2.57 8.51 -26.09
CA SER A 297 1.68 8.10 -25.00
C SER A 297 1.71 6.61 -24.67
N THR A 298 2.55 5.82 -25.36
CA THR A 298 2.72 4.40 -25.10
C THR A 298 3.13 4.17 -23.65
N PRO A 299 2.52 3.20 -22.93
CA PRO A 299 2.88 2.94 -21.54
C PRO A 299 4.35 2.54 -21.39
N LEU A 300 4.99 3.03 -20.32
CA LEU A 300 6.37 2.65 -19.98
C LEU A 300 6.50 1.14 -19.76
N ILE A 301 5.57 0.54 -19.00
CA ILE A 301 5.54 -0.90 -18.69
C ILE A 301 4.19 -1.48 -19.05
N HIS A 302 4.12 -2.29 -20.12
CA HIS A 302 2.86 -2.86 -20.61
C HIS A 302 2.26 -3.91 -19.66
N LYS A 303 0.92 -3.95 -19.59
CA LYS A 303 0.19 -5.07 -18.98
C LYS A 303 0.47 -6.39 -19.70
N THR A 304 0.33 -7.51 -18.98
CA THR A 304 0.48 -8.86 -19.59
C THR A 304 -0.68 -9.16 -20.52
N ARG A 305 -1.87 -8.63 -20.20
CA ARG A 305 -3.11 -8.83 -20.96
C ARG A 305 -3.85 -7.49 -21.02
N GLY A 306 -4.50 -7.23 -22.14
CA GLY A 306 -5.23 -5.97 -22.38
C GLY A 306 -4.32 -4.80 -22.77
N LYS A 307 -4.90 -3.60 -22.80
CA LYS A 307 -4.23 -2.35 -23.17
C LYS A 307 -3.80 -1.54 -21.94
N GLY A 308 -2.82 -0.66 -22.12
CA GLY A 308 -2.29 0.23 -21.08
C GLY A 308 -1.15 -0.38 -20.26
N GLY A 309 -0.69 0.38 -19.28
CA GLY A 309 0.43 0.06 -18.41
C GLY A 309 0.04 -0.67 -17.13
N ILE A 310 1.03 -1.26 -16.44
CA ILE A 310 0.78 -1.94 -15.17
C ILE A 310 0.28 -0.94 -14.13
N THR A 311 -0.85 -1.24 -13.48
CA THR A 311 -1.44 -0.40 -12.42
C THR A 311 -1.14 -0.90 -11.01
N SER A 312 -0.58 -2.12 -10.88
CA SER A 312 -0.39 -2.78 -9.59
C SER A 312 1.08 -2.85 -9.19
N THR A 313 1.46 -2.17 -8.12
CA THR A 313 2.80 -2.28 -7.52
C THR A 313 3.10 -3.70 -7.05
N ARG A 314 2.07 -4.45 -6.62
CA ARG A 314 2.19 -5.88 -6.24
C ARG A 314 2.67 -6.74 -7.41
N GLN A 315 2.20 -6.46 -8.62
CA GLN A 315 2.62 -7.19 -9.80
C GLN A 315 4.11 -6.98 -10.09
N ILE A 316 4.60 -5.74 -10.04
CA ILE A 316 6.02 -5.44 -10.22
C ILE A 316 6.86 -6.08 -9.09
N ARG A 317 6.41 -5.99 -7.84
CA ARG A 317 7.08 -6.68 -6.71
C ARG A 317 7.18 -8.19 -6.93
N GLY A 318 6.13 -8.83 -7.45
CA GLY A 318 6.16 -10.25 -7.79
C GLY A 318 7.16 -10.59 -8.89
N ILE A 319 7.29 -9.73 -9.90
CA ILE A 319 8.31 -9.88 -10.96
C ILE A 319 9.73 -9.78 -10.37
N VAL A 320 9.99 -8.76 -9.55
CA VAL A 320 11.29 -8.57 -8.88
C VAL A 320 11.61 -9.75 -7.96
N GLN A 321 10.62 -10.20 -7.17
CA GLN A 321 10.79 -11.35 -6.27
C GLN A 321 11.12 -12.63 -7.05
N LYS A 322 10.48 -12.87 -8.20
CA LYS A 322 10.80 -14.03 -9.07
C LYS A 322 12.28 -14.01 -9.49
N CYS A 323 12.84 -12.86 -9.83
CA CYS A 323 14.27 -12.74 -10.16
C CYS A 323 15.16 -13.01 -8.94
N PHE A 324 14.79 -12.51 -7.75
CA PHE A 324 15.52 -12.78 -6.52
C PHE A 324 15.51 -14.26 -6.11
N ASP A 325 14.37 -14.93 -6.26
CA ASP A 325 14.23 -16.35 -5.92
C ASP A 325 15.11 -17.21 -6.84
N LEU A 326 15.13 -16.91 -8.15
CA LEU A 326 15.98 -17.59 -9.12
C LEU A 326 17.47 -17.32 -8.89
N ALA A 327 17.86 -16.08 -8.58
CA ALA A 327 19.23 -15.75 -8.24
C ALA A 327 19.68 -16.48 -6.96
N THR A 328 18.82 -16.53 -5.94
CA THR A 328 19.10 -17.24 -4.69
C THR A 328 19.33 -18.73 -4.91
N ALA A 329 18.59 -19.35 -5.83
CA ALA A 329 18.76 -20.75 -6.19
C ALA A 329 20.09 -21.06 -6.91
N ARG A 330 20.78 -20.04 -7.44
CA ARG A 330 22.10 -20.17 -8.09
C ARG A 330 23.28 -19.83 -7.19
N ILE A 331 23.04 -19.00 -6.17
CA ILE A 331 24.06 -18.59 -5.18
C ILE A 331 24.29 -19.70 -4.13
N ARG A 332 23.29 -20.56 -3.93
CA ARG A 332 23.39 -21.78 -3.11
C ARG A 332 23.98 -22.91 -3.94
#